data_AF-Q023C8-F1
#
_entry.id   AF-Q023C8-F1
#
_cell.length_a   1.000
_cell.length_b   1.000
_cell.length_c   1.000
_cell.angle_alpha   90.00
_cell.angle_beta   90.00
_cell.angle_gamma   90.00
#
_symmetry.space_group_name_H-M   'P 1'
#
loop_
_entity.id
_entity.type
_entity.pdbx_description
1 polymer ?
#
loop_
_entity_poly.entity_id
_entity_poly.type
_entity_poly.pdbx_seq_one_letter_code
_entity_poly.pdbx_strand_id
1 'polypeptide(L)'
;MKMRLQGDSLRLRVGQSDIARLRDQGAVEESVSFGSGAALVYRIQSDGYTETLHADFDGGVVTVHIAADRAQAWTSSDEVGVYAQNGGLSIAIEKDFRCLTRTEPEPDAFPHQGPLIIERKLQNAHYDWRKT
;
A
#
# COMPACT_ATOMS: atom_id res chain seq x y z
N MET A 1 -4.57 -5.98 -4.94
CA MET A 1 -3.57 -4.94 -4.63
C MET A 1 -3.16 -4.16 -5.89
N LYS A 2 -2.58 -2.95 -5.76
CA LYS A 2 -2.04 -2.16 -6.88
C LYS A 2 -0.70 -1.57 -6.51
N MET A 3 0.33 -1.85 -7.29
CA MET A 3 1.66 -1.26 -7.13
C MET A 3 1.88 -0.09 -8.10
N ARG A 4 2.52 0.98 -7.62
CA ARG A 4 3.04 2.08 -8.42
C ARG A 4 4.48 2.38 -8.04
N LEU A 5 5.31 2.61 -9.05
CA LEU A 5 6.70 3.03 -8.93
C LEU A 5 6.88 4.35 -9.68
N GLN A 6 7.57 5.33 -9.07
CA GLN A 6 7.91 6.60 -9.71
C GLN A 6 9.18 7.18 -9.06
N GLY A 7 10.28 7.26 -9.82
CA GLY A 7 11.60 7.55 -9.23
C GLY A 7 11.90 6.57 -8.09
N ASP A 8 12.43 7.08 -6.99
CA ASP A 8 12.65 6.32 -5.74
C ASP A 8 11.40 6.32 -4.84
N SER A 9 10.23 6.09 -5.43
CA SER A 9 8.97 5.97 -4.69
C SER A 9 8.24 4.68 -5.02
N LEU A 10 7.91 3.91 -3.98
CA LEU A 10 7.09 2.70 -4.02
C LEU A 10 5.77 2.96 -3.29
N ARG A 11 4.65 2.75 -3.99
CA ARG A 11 3.31 2.85 -3.41
C ARG A 11 2.49 1.60 -3.68
N LEU A 12 1.95 1.03 -2.61
CA LEU A 12 0.97 -0.04 -2.65
C LEU A 12 -0.39 0.52 -2.24
N ARG A 13 -1.41 0.25 -3.05
CA ARG A 13 -2.80 0.46 -2.67
C ARG A 13 -3.50 -0.88 -2.51
N VAL A 14 -4.20 -1.05 -1.40
CA VAL A 14 -4.84 -2.30 -1.02
C VAL A 14 -6.35 -2.13 -0.87
N GLY A 15 -7.11 -3.10 -1.40
CA GLY A 15 -8.56 -3.14 -1.25
C GLY A 15 -9.00 -3.67 0.11
N GLN A 16 -10.31 -3.81 0.29
CA GLN A 16 -10.90 -4.32 1.53
C GLN A 16 -10.52 -5.78 1.78
N SER A 17 -10.53 -6.61 0.74
CA SER A 17 -10.12 -8.02 0.82
C SER A 17 -8.63 -8.17 1.14
N ASP A 18 -7.78 -7.32 0.56
CA ASP A 18 -6.35 -7.26 0.85
C ASP A 18 -6.09 -6.89 2.33
N ILE A 19 -6.83 -5.90 2.87
CA ILE A 19 -6.76 -5.49 4.28
C ILE A 19 -7.18 -6.63 5.21
N ALA A 20 -8.25 -7.35 4.87
CA ALA A 20 -8.68 -8.51 5.65
C ALA A 20 -7.61 -9.61 5.65
N ARG A 21 -7.00 -9.92 4.49
CA ARG A 21 -5.90 -10.89 4.40
C ARG A 21 -4.69 -10.46 5.21
N LEU A 22 -4.26 -9.21 5.11
CA LEU A 22 -3.13 -8.70 5.88
C LEU A 22 -3.38 -8.79 7.39
N ARG A 23 -4.58 -8.43 7.84
CA ARG A 23 -4.98 -8.53 9.26
C ARG A 23 -5.02 -9.99 9.76
N ASP A 24 -5.62 -10.88 8.98
CA ASP A 24 -5.93 -12.24 9.43
C ASP A 24 -4.78 -13.23 9.20
N GLN A 25 -3.94 -12.98 8.20
CA GLN A 25 -2.87 -13.90 7.76
C GLN A 25 -1.47 -13.31 7.89
N GLY A 26 -1.36 -12.02 8.18
CA GLY A 26 -0.08 -11.31 8.26
C GLY A 26 0.61 -11.06 6.93
N ALA A 27 -0.03 -11.40 5.79
CA ALA A 27 0.52 -11.15 4.47
C ALA A 27 -0.56 -11.02 3.39
N VAL A 28 -0.25 -10.20 2.39
CA VAL A 28 -1.02 -10.11 1.14
C VAL A 28 -0.04 -9.95 -0.02
N GLU A 29 -0.29 -10.66 -1.11
CA GLU A 29 0.58 -10.65 -2.29
C GLU A 29 -0.21 -10.69 -3.58
N GLU A 30 0.42 -10.20 -4.63
CA GLU A 30 -0.04 -10.26 -6.01
C GLU A 30 1.16 -10.40 -6.96
N SER A 31 0.92 -10.96 -8.15
CA SER A 31 1.96 -11.26 -9.12
C SER A 31 1.56 -10.86 -10.53
N VAL A 32 2.50 -10.34 -11.30
CA VAL A 32 2.39 -10.14 -12.74
C VAL A 32 3.32 -11.12 -13.44
N SER A 33 2.74 -12.01 -14.25
CA SER A 33 3.50 -12.95 -15.07
C SER A 33 3.95 -12.30 -16.38
N PHE A 34 5.20 -12.53 -16.74
CA PHE A 34 5.82 -12.13 -17.99
C PHE A 34 6.09 -13.34 -18.89
N GLY A 35 6.51 -13.08 -20.12
CA GLY A 35 6.98 -14.12 -21.03
C GLY A 35 8.16 -14.91 -20.45
N SER A 36 8.37 -16.13 -20.95
CA SER A 36 9.49 -16.98 -20.57
C SER A 36 9.53 -17.39 -19.08
N GLY A 37 8.38 -17.35 -18.39
CA GLY A 37 8.25 -17.81 -17.00
C GLY A 37 8.74 -16.79 -15.96
N ALA A 38 9.12 -15.59 -16.36
CA ALA A 38 9.47 -14.51 -15.42
C ALA A 38 8.20 -13.97 -14.74
N ALA A 39 8.33 -13.50 -13.50
CA ALA A 39 7.25 -12.88 -12.76
C ALA A 39 7.78 -11.74 -11.89
N LEU A 40 6.95 -10.72 -11.70
CA LEU A 40 7.12 -9.71 -10.65
C LEU A 40 6.09 -9.99 -9.57
N VAL A 41 6.55 -10.32 -8.37
CA VAL A 41 5.70 -10.46 -7.19
C VAL A 41 5.86 -9.22 -6.34
N TYR A 42 4.78 -8.75 -5.74
CA TYR A 42 4.82 -7.68 -4.77
C TYR A 42 3.93 -8.06 -3.58
N ARG A 43 4.48 -7.90 -2.38
CA ARG A 43 3.81 -8.33 -1.15
C ARG A 43 3.95 -7.30 -0.04
N ILE A 44 2.96 -7.30 0.84
CA ILE A 44 3.07 -6.70 2.17
C ILE A 44 3.15 -7.84 3.16
N GLN A 45 4.14 -7.80 4.04
CA GLN A 45 4.32 -8.77 5.10
C GLN A 45 4.37 -8.06 6.44
N SER A 46 3.55 -8.53 7.39
CA SER A 46 3.56 -8.06 8.75
C SER A 46 4.08 -9.15 9.69
N ASP A 47 5.12 -8.85 10.46
CA ASP A 47 5.72 -9.77 11.41
C ASP A 47 6.15 -9.06 12.71
N GLY A 48 6.49 -9.85 13.73
CA GLY A 48 6.89 -9.34 15.05
C GLY A 48 8.36 -8.98 15.19
N TYR A 49 9.16 -9.13 14.13
CA TYR A 49 10.60 -8.83 14.14
C TYR A 49 10.93 -7.54 13.38
N THR A 50 10.04 -7.10 12.51
CA THR A 50 10.14 -5.83 11.81
C THR A 50 9.89 -4.68 12.78
N GLU A 51 10.89 -3.81 12.96
CA GLU A 51 10.76 -2.61 13.79
C GLU A 51 10.24 -1.40 12.99
N THR A 52 10.67 -1.27 11.74
CA THR A 52 10.36 -0.12 10.88
C THR A 52 9.82 -0.54 9.52
N LEU A 53 8.91 0.25 8.95
CA LEU A 53 8.44 0.04 7.59
C LEU A 53 9.61 0.20 6.61
N HIS A 54 9.91 -0.86 5.86
CA HIS A 54 10.99 -0.89 4.88
C HIS A 54 10.61 -1.81 3.71
N ALA A 55 11.43 -1.81 2.65
CA ALA A 55 11.23 -2.70 1.53
C ALA A 55 12.54 -3.27 1.01
N ASP A 56 12.48 -4.51 0.53
CA ASP A 56 13.56 -5.19 -0.17
C ASP A 56 13.09 -5.72 -1.53
N PHE A 57 14.05 -6.03 -2.38
CA PHE A 57 13.83 -6.65 -3.68
C PHE A 57 14.81 -7.78 -3.88
N ASP A 58 14.31 -9.02 -3.89
CA ASP A 58 15.09 -10.22 -4.13
C ASP A 58 14.32 -11.18 -5.04
N GLY A 59 15.01 -11.82 -5.99
CA GLY A 59 14.42 -12.85 -6.84
C GLY A 59 13.17 -12.46 -7.64
N GLY A 60 12.96 -11.16 -7.93
CA GLY A 60 11.73 -10.70 -8.59
C GLY A 60 10.56 -10.44 -7.64
N VAL A 61 10.80 -10.43 -6.33
CA VAL A 61 9.81 -10.17 -5.29
C VAL A 61 10.13 -8.85 -4.61
N VAL A 62 9.20 -7.89 -4.69
CA VAL A 62 9.22 -6.68 -3.85
C VAL A 62 8.49 -7.02 -2.55
N THR A 63 9.18 -6.99 -1.41
CA THR A 63 8.56 -7.19 -0.10
C THR A 63 8.54 -5.90 0.67
N VAL A 64 7.36 -5.46 1.10
CA VAL A 64 7.21 -4.33 2.02
C VAL A 64 6.91 -4.89 3.41
N HIS A 65 7.86 -4.72 4.33
CA HIS A 65 7.79 -5.20 5.70
C HIS A 65 7.21 -4.14 6.63
N ILE A 66 6.21 -4.49 7.43
CA ILE A 66 5.59 -3.63 8.44
C ILE A 66 5.50 -4.36 9.79
N ALA A 67 5.73 -3.66 10.89
CA ALA A 67 5.55 -4.25 12.23
C ALA A 67 4.09 -4.74 12.42
N ALA A 68 3.89 -5.92 12.99
CA ALA A 68 2.57 -6.53 13.15
C ALA A 68 1.58 -5.66 13.93
N ASP A 69 2.04 -4.99 14.99
CA ASP A 69 1.24 -4.06 15.79
C ASP A 69 0.80 -2.82 14.98
N ARG A 70 1.71 -2.26 14.19
CA ARG A 70 1.43 -1.13 13.29
C ARG A 70 0.45 -1.51 12.19
N ALA A 71 0.61 -2.71 11.60
CA ALA A 71 -0.33 -3.23 10.62
C ALA A 71 -1.73 -3.44 11.22
N GLN A 72 -1.81 -4.03 12.41
CA GLN A 72 -3.08 -4.24 13.12
C GLN A 72 -3.77 -2.91 13.44
N ALA A 73 -3.02 -1.92 13.95
CA ALA A 73 -3.54 -0.59 14.26
C ALA A 73 -4.08 0.11 13.01
N TRP A 74 -3.31 0.11 11.92
CA TRP A 74 -3.70 0.76 10.67
C TRP A 74 -4.91 0.07 10.00
N THR A 75 -4.89 -1.26 9.89
CA THR A 75 -5.98 -2.03 9.25
C THR A 75 -7.31 -1.90 10.00
N SER A 76 -7.28 -1.62 11.31
CA SER A 76 -8.45 -1.49 12.17
C SER A 76 -8.90 -0.03 12.40
N SER A 77 -8.24 0.94 11.78
CA SER A 77 -8.54 2.38 11.94
C SER A 77 -9.15 3.00 10.67
N ASP A 78 -9.52 4.28 10.74
CA ASP A 78 -9.88 5.10 9.58
C ASP A 78 -8.66 5.74 8.89
N GLU A 79 -7.43 5.42 9.32
CA GLU A 79 -6.24 5.97 8.67
C GLU A 79 -6.13 5.49 7.22
N VAL A 80 -5.81 6.43 6.32
CA VAL A 80 -5.68 6.16 4.88
C VAL A 80 -4.50 5.25 4.58
N GLY A 81 -3.36 5.47 5.25
CA GLY A 81 -2.13 4.79 4.89
C GLY A 81 -1.00 4.90 5.90
N VAL A 82 0.04 4.13 5.63
CA VAL A 82 1.28 4.01 6.39
C VAL A 82 2.44 4.44 5.49
N TYR A 83 3.32 5.29 6.02
CA TYR A 83 4.39 5.93 5.26
C TYR A 83 5.73 5.76 5.97
N ALA A 84 6.82 5.63 5.20
CA ALA A 84 8.19 5.66 5.69
C ALA A 84 9.22 5.92 4.60
N GLN A 85 10.34 6.50 5.00
CA GLN A 85 11.54 6.63 4.20
C GLN A 85 12.52 5.50 4.58
N ASN A 86 12.98 4.72 3.60
CA ASN A 86 14.01 3.70 3.80
C ASN A 86 15.23 4.02 2.93
N GLY A 87 16.22 4.71 3.53
CA GLY A 87 17.31 5.31 2.75
C GLY A 87 16.76 6.32 1.74
N GLY A 88 17.05 6.13 0.45
CA GLY A 88 16.52 6.96 -0.65
C GLY A 88 15.08 6.63 -1.05
N LEU A 89 14.53 5.48 -0.62
CA LEU A 89 13.22 5.00 -1.07
C LEU A 89 12.07 5.55 -0.21
N SER A 90 11.13 6.24 -0.85
CA SER A 90 9.85 6.65 -0.27
C SER A 90 8.82 5.53 -0.38
N ILE A 91 8.30 5.03 0.74
CA ILE A 91 7.34 3.91 0.79
C ILE A 91 5.98 4.41 1.26
N ALA A 92 4.91 4.02 0.57
CA ALA A 92 3.52 4.26 0.97
C ALA A 92 2.67 2.99 0.84
N ILE A 93 1.93 2.63 1.89
CA ILE A 93 0.86 1.62 1.85
C ILE A 93 -0.45 2.35 2.13
N GLU A 94 -1.45 2.22 1.27
CA GLU A 94 -2.72 2.96 1.42
C GLU A 94 -3.95 2.11 1.10
N LYS A 95 -5.06 2.41 1.77
CA LYS A 95 -6.39 1.89 1.40
C LYS A 95 -6.80 2.45 0.05
N ASP A 96 -7.27 1.58 -0.85
CA ASP A 96 -7.73 1.98 -2.17
C ASP A 96 -9.19 2.41 -2.11
N PHE A 97 -9.43 3.72 -2.11
CA PHE A 97 -10.79 4.28 -2.11
C PHE A 97 -11.38 4.32 -3.52
N ARG A 98 -12.70 4.12 -3.61
CA ARG A 98 -13.46 4.18 -4.86
C ARG A 98 -13.24 5.52 -5.55
N CYS A 99 -13.02 5.48 -6.86
CA CYS A 99 -12.94 6.71 -7.66
C CYS A 99 -14.33 7.31 -7.88
N LEU A 100 -14.52 8.59 -7.54
CA LEU A 100 -15.81 9.27 -7.67
C LEU A 100 -16.25 9.48 -9.12
N THR A 101 -15.31 9.49 -10.07
CA THR A 101 -15.59 9.75 -11.49
C THR A 101 -15.71 8.49 -12.33
N ARG A 102 -15.51 7.30 -11.73
CA ARG A 102 -15.54 6.03 -12.46
C ARG A 102 -16.94 5.44 -12.40
N THR A 103 -17.50 5.13 -13.57
CA THR A 103 -18.84 4.54 -13.71
C THR A 103 -18.87 3.06 -13.37
N GLU A 104 -17.75 2.36 -13.57
CA GLU A 104 -17.64 0.93 -13.29
C GLU A 104 -17.60 0.62 -11.78
N PRO A 105 -18.24 -0.48 -11.34
CA PRO A 105 -18.22 -0.88 -9.94
C PRO A 105 -16.82 -1.30 -9.50
N GLU A 106 -16.38 -0.75 -8.36
CA GLU A 106 -15.17 -1.15 -7.66
C GLU A 106 -15.59 -1.79 -6.32
N PRO A 107 -15.95 -3.09 -6.30
CA PRO A 107 -16.52 -3.73 -5.11
C PRO A 107 -15.49 -3.89 -3.98
N ASP A 108 -14.22 -4.03 -4.32
CA ASP A 108 -13.13 -4.20 -3.36
C ASP A 108 -12.53 -2.86 -2.86
N ALA A 109 -12.96 -1.73 -3.45
CA ALA A 109 -12.49 -0.42 -3.03
C ALA A 109 -13.20 0.04 -1.76
N PHE A 110 -12.51 0.79 -0.91
CA PHE A 110 -13.09 1.44 0.26
C PHE A 110 -14.12 2.51 -0.17
N PRO A 111 -15.28 2.60 0.52
CA PRO A 111 -16.23 3.66 0.27
C PRO A 111 -15.64 5.02 0.66
N HIS A 112 -16.03 6.08 -0.04
CA HIS A 112 -15.64 7.43 0.34
C HIS A 112 -16.34 7.83 1.64
N GLN A 113 -15.59 8.31 2.64
CA GLN A 113 -16.17 8.80 3.89
C GLN A 113 -16.57 10.29 3.74
N GLY A 114 -17.84 10.56 3.41
CA GLY A 114 -18.45 11.91 3.47
C GLY A 114 -17.95 12.97 2.47
N PRO A 115 -18.53 14.18 2.48
CA PRO A 115 -18.09 15.28 1.62
C PRO A 115 -16.67 15.71 2.01
N LEU A 116 -15.85 15.84 0.98
CA LEU A 116 -14.42 16.15 1.01
C LEU A 116 -14.06 17.23 2.04
N ILE A 117 -13.49 16.84 3.19
CA ILE A 117 -12.40 17.63 3.79
C ILE A 117 -11.11 17.18 3.09
N ILE A 118 -11.02 17.50 1.79
CA ILE A 118 -9.71 17.71 1.18
C ILE A 118 -9.25 19.03 1.78
N GLU A 119 -8.43 18.97 2.82
CA GLU A 119 -7.50 20.00 3.32
C GLU A 119 -7.37 19.90 4.85
N ARG A 120 -6.51 18.99 5.31
CA ARG A 120 -5.57 19.17 6.44
C ARG A 120 -5.03 17.80 6.85
N LYS A 121 -4.04 17.34 6.07
CA LYS A 121 -2.94 16.41 6.44
C LYS A 121 -2.08 16.02 5.22
N LEU A 122 -2.31 16.60 4.04
CA LEU A 122 -1.36 16.62 2.92
C LEU A 122 -0.24 17.68 3.11
N GLN A 123 0.05 18.10 4.34
CA GLN A 123 1.21 18.95 4.65
C GLN A 123 2.47 18.13 4.97
N ASN A 124 2.52 16.85 4.62
CA ASN A 124 3.79 16.21 4.33
C ASN A 124 4.04 16.34 2.83
N ALA A 125 4.58 17.49 2.42
CA ALA A 125 4.90 17.85 1.03
C ALA A 125 5.87 16.87 0.33
N HIS A 126 6.30 15.80 0.99
CA HIS A 126 7.15 14.74 0.47
C HIS A 126 6.41 13.58 -0.22
N TYR A 127 5.08 13.48 -0.12
CA TYR A 127 4.31 12.31 -0.64
C TYR A 127 3.20 12.66 -1.65
N ASP A 128 3.26 13.83 -2.28
CA ASP A 128 2.35 14.19 -3.38
C ASP A 128 2.81 13.58 -4.72
N TRP A 129 2.44 12.32 -4.94
CA TRP A 129 2.71 11.55 -6.17
C TRP A 129 2.17 12.17 -7.46
N ARG A 130 1.36 13.25 -7.39
CA ARG A 130 0.87 13.96 -8.59
C ARG A 130 1.80 15.10 -9.04
N LYS A 131 2.83 15.42 -8.26
CA LYS A 131 3.74 16.53 -8.53
C LYS A 131 5.14 16.04 -8.93
N THR A 132 5.23 15.21 -9.95
CA THR A 132 6.37 15.12 -10.88
C THR A 132 5.88 14.55 -12.19
#